data_AF-A0A7E5VD34-F1
#
_entry.id   AF-A0A7E5VD34-F1
#
_cell.length_a   1.000
_cell.length_b   1.000
_cell.length_c   1.000
_cell.angle_alpha   90.00
_cell.angle_beta   90.00
_cell.angle_gamma   90.00
#
_symmetry.space_group_name_H-M   'P 1'
#
loop_
_entity.id
_entity.type
_entity.pdbx_description
1 polymer ?
#
loop_
_entity_poly.entity_id
_entity_poly.type
_entity_poly.pdbx_seq_one_letter_code
_entity_poly.pdbx_strand_id
1 'polypeptide(L)'
;MSVRVLLCDLCVILLFGLNFILADEKPNILPAPDDGPKGNCSCGGFATSSIEPGSQPLLSQTPGLVVKCDDEGAGTCKSLCNALATATKAKGPEVLCNRLKNAKELKLSAFYQICDKPWTYAELTADVPLCCEESKVKPCPSVEKTNTTDTVDAKTVM
;
A
#
# COMPACT_ATOMS: atom_id res chain seq x y z
N MET A 1 -62.00 7.38 -43.50
CA MET A 1 -62.16 8.08 -42.21
C MET A 1 -62.11 7.04 -41.10
N SER A 2 -60.99 6.98 -40.40
CA SER A 2 -60.57 5.82 -39.62
C SER A 2 -60.82 6.06 -38.13
N VAL A 3 -61.83 5.36 -37.61
CA VAL A 3 -62.26 5.27 -36.19
C VAL A 3 -61.17 4.62 -35.29
N ARG A 4 -59.97 4.36 -35.82
CA ARG A 4 -58.89 3.65 -35.12
C ARG A 4 -58.02 4.52 -34.21
N VAL A 5 -58.14 5.85 -34.24
CA VAL A 5 -57.27 6.73 -33.45
C VAL A 5 -57.79 6.95 -32.02
N LEU A 6 -59.08 6.70 -31.74
CA LEU A 6 -59.64 6.96 -30.40
C LEU A 6 -59.53 5.80 -29.39
N LEU A 7 -59.12 4.61 -29.81
CA LEU A 7 -59.07 3.42 -28.94
C LEU A 7 -57.71 3.19 -28.25
N CYS A 8 -56.64 3.86 -28.68
CA CYS A 8 -55.32 3.70 -28.06
C CYS A 8 -55.12 4.54 -26.79
N ASP A 9 -55.79 5.69 -26.66
CA ASP A 9 -55.62 6.57 -25.49
C ASP A 9 -56.33 6.04 -24.23
N LEU A 10 -57.41 5.27 -24.38
CA LEU A 10 -58.14 4.72 -23.22
C LEU A 10 -57.37 3.59 -22.50
N CYS A 11 -56.44 2.93 -23.18
CA CYS A 11 -55.63 1.86 -22.59
C CYS A 11 -54.46 2.39 -21.74
N VAL A 12 -53.97 3.60 -22.05
CA VAL A 12 -52.85 4.20 -21.30
C VAL A 12 -53.34 4.60 -19.90
N ILE A 13 -54.51 5.24 -19.79
CA ILE A 13 -55.01 5.73 -18.49
C ILE A 13 -55.39 4.58 -17.52
N LEU A 14 -55.85 3.44 -18.05
CA LEU A 14 -56.19 2.26 -17.24
C LEU A 14 -54.97 1.45 -16.76
N LEU A 15 -53.83 1.52 -17.46
CA LEU A 15 -52.58 0.89 -17.01
C LEU A 15 -51.82 1.76 -16.00
N PHE A 16 -52.02 3.08 -16.00
CA PHE A 16 -51.41 4.00 -15.03
C PHE A 16 -52.28 4.28 -13.79
N GLY A 17 -53.51 3.74 -13.70
CA GLY A 17 -54.54 4.22 -12.77
C GLY A 17 -54.84 3.38 -11.51
N LEU A 18 -54.22 2.23 -11.26
CA LEU A 18 -54.64 1.36 -10.13
C LEU A 18 -53.50 0.51 -9.52
N ASN A 19 -52.44 1.16 -9.03
CA ASN A 19 -51.54 0.58 -8.02
C ASN A 19 -50.93 1.66 -7.11
N PHE A 20 -51.73 2.61 -6.63
CA PHE A 20 -51.40 3.37 -5.41
C PHE A 20 -51.94 2.61 -4.19
N ILE A 21 -51.29 1.52 -3.82
CA ILE A 21 -51.30 1.04 -2.43
C ILE A 21 -50.12 1.73 -1.75
N LEU A 22 -50.43 2.80 -1.01
CA LEU A 22 -49.54 3.36 0.01
C LEU A 22 -49.47 2.34 1.15
N ALA A 23 -48.59 1.36 1.01
CA ALA A 23 -48.05 0.66 2.16
C ALA A 23 -47.03 1.61 2.80
N ASP A 24 -47.38 2.17 3.96
CA ASP A 24 -46.43 2.71 4.92
C ASP A 24 -45.60 1.53 5.48
N GLU A 25 -44.79 0.90 4.62
CA GLU A 25 -43.66 0.13 5.10
C GLU A 25 -42.59 1.15 5.44
N LYS A 26 -42.63 1.61 6.69
CA LYS A 26 -41.47 2.16 7.39
C LYS A 26 -40.30 1.25 7.02
N PRO A 27 -39.33 1.69 6.20
CA PRO A 27 -38.20 0.83 5.90
C PRO A 27 -37.55 0.56 7.24
N ASN A 28 -37.52 -0.71 7.64
CA ASN A 28 -36.54 -1.17 8.61
C ASN A 28 -35.20 -0.99 7.92
N ILE A 29 -34.70 0.25 7.96
CA ILE A 29 -33.32 0.58 7.70
C ILE A 29 -32.59 -0.17 8.80
N LEU A 30 -32.18 -1.42 8.52
CA LEU A 30 -31.05 -1.98 9.22
C LEU A 30 -29.97 -0.90 9.15
N PRO A 31 -29.38 -0.50 10.30
CA PRO A 31 -28.25 0.41 10.24
C PRO A 31 -27.27 -0.19 9.23
N ALA A 32 -26.88 0.61 8.23
CA ALA A 32 -25.80 0.24 7.34
C ALA A 32 -24.66 -0.30 8.21
N PRO A 33 -24.02 -1.42 7.85
CA PRO A 33 -22.96 -1.99 8.66
C PRO A 33 -22.00 -0.86 9.00
N ASP A 34 -21.89 -0.55 10.29
CA ASP A 34 -20.97 0.46 10.80
C ASP A 34 -19.56 -0.09 10.56
N ASP A 35 -19.03 0.26 9.40
CA ASP A 35 -17.74 -0.17 8.90
C ASP A 35 -16.58 0.49 9.66
N GLY A 36 -16.89 1.26 10.71
CA GLY A 36 -15.95 1.97 11.56
C GLY A 36 -15.26 3.15 10.85
N PRO A 37 -14.35 3.84 11.55
CA PRO A 37 -13.54 4.90 10.95
C PRO A 37 -12.64 4.34 9.86
N LYS A 38 -12.56 5.06 8.71
CA LYS A 38 -11.70 4.74 7.57
C LYS A 38 -10.71 5.87 7.31
N GLY A 39 -9.55 5.54 6.75
CA GLY A 39 -8.52 6.51 6.40
C GLY A 39 -7.50 5.95 5.42
N ASN A 40 -6.52 6.77 5.06
CA ASN A 40 -5.52 6.40 4.06
C ASN A 40 -4.47 5.44 4.63
N CYS A 41 -4.00 4.54 3.78
CA CYS A 41 -2.77 3.78 3.99
C CYS A 41 -1.57 4.53 3.40
N SER A 42 -0.50 4.67 4.16
CA SER A 42 0.78 5.23 3.72
C SER A 42 1.92 4.26 4.02
N CYS A 43 2.88 4.17 3.09
CA CYS A 43 4.07 3.32 3.19
C CYS A 43 5.31 4.19 3.32
N GLY A 44 6.15 3.90 4.30
CA GLY A 44 7.35 4.65 4.64
C GLY A 44 8.60 3.78 4.59
N GLY A 45 9.72 4.35 4.16
CA GLY A 45 11.05 3.74 4.25
C GLY A 45 11.91 4.48 5.26
N PHE A 46 12.42 3.78 6.29
CA PHE A 46 13.30 4.32 7.33
C PHE A 46 14.67 3.65 7.31
N ALA A 47 15.67 4.30 7.89
CA ALA A 47 17.04 3.76 7.96
C ALA A 47 17.20 2.57 8.93
N THR A 48 16.24 2.37 9.83
CA THR A 48 16.28 1.39 10.92
C THR A 48 14.89 0.78 11.12
N SER A 49 14.82 -0.41 11.70
CA SER A 49 13.55 -1.08 12.06
C SER A 49 12.93 -0.57 13.37
N SER A 50 13.66 0.28 14.10
CA SER A 50 13.18 0.98 15.29
C SER A 50 13.33 2.48 15.08
N ILE A 51 12.27 3.24 15.30
CA ILE A 51 12.21 4.68 15.07
C ILE A 51 11.74 5.40 16.33
N GLU A 52 12.19 6.64 16.50
CA GLU A 52 11.68 7.49 17.58
C GLU A 52 10.31 8.07 17.20
N PRO A 53 9.42 8.34 18.17
CA PRO A 53 8.15 9.01 17.91
C PRO A 53 8.38 10.35 17.19
N GLY A 54 7.64 10.58 16.10
CA GLY A 54 7.76 11.79 15.29
C GLY A 54 8.85 11.74 14.20
N SER A 55 9.61 10.65 14.09
CA SER A 55 10.54 10.44 12.98
C SER A 55 9.81 10.45 11.63
N GLN A 56 10.42 11.09 10.63
CA GLN A 56 9.91 11.12 9.27
C GLN A 56 10.61 10.08 8.39
N PRO A 57 9.89 9.45 7.45
CA PRO A 57 10.48 8.48 6.54
C PRO A 57 11.39 9.16 5.50
N LEU A 58 12.44 8.46 5.07
CA LEU A 58 13.30 8.85 3.95
C LEU A 58 12.53 8.85 2.62
N LEU A 59 11.56 7.96 2.51
CA LEU A 59 10.63 7.84 1.39
C LEU A 59 9.24 7.57 1.95
N SER A 60 8.24 8.38 1.55
CA SER A 60 6.83 8.10 1.83
C SER A 60 6.07 7.98 0.52
N GLN A 61 5.14 7.03 0.46
CA GLN A 61 4.22 6.81 -0.65
C GLN A 61 2.81 6.56 -0.10
N THR A 62 1.81 7.23 -0.68
CA THR A 62 0.40 7.04 -0.32
C THR A 62 -0.32 6.45 -1.55
N PRO A 63 -0.43 5.12 -1.65
CA PRO A 63 -0.97 4.44 -2.84
C PRO A 63 -2.48 4.62 -3.08
N GLY A 64 -3.14 5.53 -2.36
CA GLY A 64 -4.58 5.81 -2.51
C GLY A 64 -5.51 4.72 -1.97
N LEU A 65 -4.97 3.74 -1.22
CA LEU A 65 -5.78 2.72 -0.56
C LEU A 65 -6.42 3.29 0.71
N VAL A 66 -7.75 3.22 0.78
CA VAL A 66 -8.53 3.52 1.99
C VAL A 66 -8.73 2.22 2.76
N VAL A 67 -8.39 2.23 4.04
CA VAL A 67 -8.50 1.09 4.97
C VAL A 67 -9.29 1.49 6.20
N LYS A 68 -9.82 0.50 6.93
CA LYS A 68 -10.36 0.70 8.28
C LYS A 68 -9.23 1.11 9.24
N CYS A 69 -9.55 1.90 10.26
CA CYS A 69 -8.58 2.32 11.28
C CYS A 69 -8.42 1.29 12.42
N ASP A 70 -8.50 -0.01 12.09
CA ASP A 70 -8.42 -1.16 12.98
C ASP A 70 -7.29 -2.12 12.54
N ASP A 71 -7.22 -3.29 13.17
CA ASP A 71 -6.18 -4.29 12.90
C ASP A 71 -6.33 -4.96 11.52
N GLU A 72 -7.57 -5.06 11.00
CA GLU A 72 -7.83 -5.56 9.64
C GLU A 72 -7.24 -4.61 8.60
N GLY A 73 -7.49 -3.31 8.76
CA GLY A 73 -6.92 -2.27 7.92
C GLY A 73 -5.40 -2.17 8.07
N ALA A 74 -4.86 -2.35 9.28
CA ALA A 74 -3.43 -2.42 9.53
C ALA A 74 -2.77 -3.58 8.76
N GLY A 75 -3.35 -4.79 8.83
CA GLY A 75 -2.85 -5.96 8.11
C GLY A 75 -2.89 -5.77 6.59
N THR A 76 -3.95 -5.16 6.08
CA THR A 76 -4.10 -4.82 4.66
C THR A 76 -3.03 -3.82 4.21
N CYS A 77 -2.85 -2.73 4.96
CA CYS A 77 -1.86 -1.70 4.66
C CYS A 77 -0.43 -2.25 4.74
N LYS A 78 -0.11 -3.05 5.77
CA LYS A 78 1.18 -3.75 5.90
C LYS A 78 1.47 -4.62 4.69
N SER A 79 0.49 -5.43 4.25
CA SER A 79 0.65 -6.32 3.10
C SER A 79 0.92 -5.54 1.81
N LEU A 80 0.21 -4.42 1.59
CA LEU A 80 0.45 -3.54 0.46
C LEU A 80 1.87 -2.94 0.49
N CYS A 81 2.30 -2.40 1.63
CA CYS A 81 3.63 -1.81 1.76
C CYS A 81 4.74 -2.84 1.52
N ASN A 82 4.56 -4.07 2.00
CA ASN A 82 5.50 -5.17 1.73
C ASN A 82 5.52 -5.56 0.26
N ALA A 83 4.37 -5.60 -0.41
CA ALA A 83 4.29 -5.85 -1.85
C ALA A 83 5.01 -4.77 -2.65
N LEU A 84 4.83 -3.49 -2.32
CA LEU A 84 5.51 -2.37 -2.97
C LEU A 84 7.03 -2.41 -2.74
N ALA A 85 7.45 -2.65 -1.50
CA ALA A 85 8.87 -2.78 -1.17
C ALA A 85 9.51 -3.97 -1.90
N THR A 86 8.79 -5.08 -2.04
CA THR A 86 9.27 -6.27 -2.76
C THR A 86 9.35 -6.03 -4.26
N ALA A 87 8.31 -5.44 -4.86
CA ALA A 87 8.26 -5.11 -6.28
C ALA A 87 9.37 -4.13 -6.69
N THR A 88 9.77 -3.25 -5.78
CA THR A 88 10.84 -2.29 -6.00
C THR A 88 12.24 -2.84 -5.74
N LYS A 89 12.44 -4.10 -5.29
CA LYS A 89 13.80 -4.63 -5.05
C LYS A 89 14.74 -4.50 -6.26
N ALA A 90 14.24 -4.68 -7.48
CA ALA A 90 15.06 -4.66 -8.69
C ALA A 90 15.54 -3.25 -9.11
N LYS A 91 14.66 -2.24 -9.06
CA LYS A 91 14.95 -0.86 -9.50
C LYS A 91 15.01 0.16 -8.36
N GLY A 92 14.65 -0.26 -7.17
CA GLY A 92 14.60 0.52 -5.94
C GLY A 92 15.95 1.14 -5.58
N PRO A 93 17.08 0.40 -5.63
CA PRO A 93 18.40 0.98 -5.37
C PRO A 93 18.71 2.21 -6.21
N GLU A 94 18.45 2.16 -7.53
CA GLU A 94 18.69 3.30 -8.44
C GLU A 94 17.77 4.48 -8.11
N VAL A 95 16.48 4.22 -7.91
CA VAL A 95 15.49 5.26 -7.56
C VAL A 95 15.83 5.91 -6.22
N LEU A 96 16.25 5.12 -5.23
CA LEU A 96 16.64 5.60 -3.91
C LEU A 96 17.93 6.40 -3.98
N CYS A 97 18.95 5.96 -4.72
CA CYS A 97 20.17 6.75 -4.89
C CYS A 97 19.93 8.07 -5.61
N ASN A 98 19.06 8.10 -6.63
CA ASN A 98 18.67 9.36 -7.27
C ASN A 98 18.01 10.35 -6.31
N ARG A 99 17.26 9.84 -5.31
CA ARG A 99 16.59 10.67 -4.30
C ARG A 99 17.53 11.12 -3.18
N LEU A 100 18.34 10.19 -2.66
CA LEU A 100 19.21 10.40 -1.50
C LEU A 100 20.55 11.07 -1.87
N LYS A 101 20.97 10.95 -3.14
CA LYS A 101 22.27 11.35 -3.69
C LYS A 101 23.45 10.57 -3.12
N ASN A 102 23.60 10.57 -1.80
CA ASN A 102 24.67 9.88 -1.08
C ASN A 102 24.09 9.09 0.09
N ALA A 103 24.52 7.84 0.24
CA ALA A 103 24.12 6.97 1.33
C ALA A 103 25.25 5.99 1.62
N LYS A 104 25.51 5.73 2.90
CA LYS A 104 26.53 4.77 3.34
C LYS A 104 25.86 3.69 4.15
N GLU A 105 25.95 2.46 3.66
CA GLU A 105 25.42 1.25 4.31
C GLU A 105 23.96 1.35 4.76
N LEU A 106 23.10 1.96 3.95
CA LEU A 106 21.71 2.18 4.30
C LEU A 106 20.90 0.88 4.20
N LYS A 107 20.42 0.35 5.33
CA LYS A 107 19.46 -0.76 5.36
C LYS A 107 18.03 -0.24 5.51
N LEU A 108 17.37 -0.03 4.38
CA LEU A 108 16.01 0.49 4.38
C LEU A 108 15.03 -0.51 5.01
N SER A 109 14.25 -0.04 5.98
CA SER A 109 13.19 -0.78 6.65
C SER A 109 11.84 -0.20 6.27
N ALA A 110 10.90 -1.06 5.89
CA ALA A 110 9.56 -0.67 5.50
C ALA A 110 8.68 -0.48 6.73
N PHE A 111 7.88 0.58 6.71
CA PHE A 111 6.90 0.93 7.71
C PHE A 111 5.57 1.23 7.01
N TYR A 112 4.49 1.13 7.76
CA TYR A 112 3.17 1.51 7.32
C TYR A 112 2.53 2.45 8.35
N GLN A 113 1.61 3.27 7.87
CA GLN A 113 0.78 4.16 8.67
C GLN A 113 -0.64 4.05 8.13
N ILE A 114 -1.60 3.85 9.02
CA ILE A 114 -3.02 3.87 8.68
C ILE A 114 -3.69 5.06 9.35
N CYS A 115 -4.56 5.73 8.61
CA CYS A 115 -5.25 6.92 9.08
C CYS A 115 -4.19 7.92 9.58
N ASP A 116 -4.24 8.31 10.86
CA ASP A 116 -3.22 9.18 11.48
C ASP A 116 -2.51 8.50 12.67
N LYS A 117 -2.48 7.16 12.68
CA LYS A 117 -1.77 6.39 13.72
C LYS A 117 -0.26 6.52 13.56
N PRO A 118 0.55 6.22 14.59
CA PRO A 118 2.00 6.20 14.46
C PRO A 118 2.48 5.19 13.39
N TRP A 119 3.63 5.50 12.78
CA TRP A 119 4.33 4.58 11.90
C TRP A 119 4.62 3.26 12.62
N THR A 120 4.30 2.15 11.96
CA THR A 120 4.49 0.80 12.48
C THR A 120 5.39 0.01 11.53
N TYR A 121 6.33 -0.76 12.07
CA TYR A 121 7.26 -1.55 11.27
C TYR A 121 6.51 -2.63 10.48
N ALA A 122 6.78 -2.75 9.19
CA ALA A 122 6.11 -3.68 8.30
C ALA A 122 6.75 -5.09 8.29
N GLU A 123 7.72 -5.35 9.16
CA GLU A 123 8.49 -6.61 9.22
C GLU A 123 9.29 -6.92 7.96
N LEU A 124 9.69 -5.86 7.24
CA LEU A 124 10.52 -5.99 6.06
C LEU A 124 11.67 -4.99 6.11
N THR A 125 12.88 -5.52 6.06
CA THR A 125 14.12 -4.74 5.95
C THR A 125 14.91 -5.27 4.78
N ALA A 126 15.59 -4.38 4.05
CA ALA A 126 16.45 -4.75 2.94
C ALA A 126 17.56 -5.69 3.41
N ASP A 127 17.70 -6.81 2.70
CA ASP A 127 18.68 -7.85 3.00
C ASP A 127 20.12 -7.33 2.81
N VAL A 128 20.32 -6.55 1.74
CA VAL A 128 21.60 -5.95 1.36
C VAL A 128 21.57 -4.44 1.62
N PRO A 129 22.61 -3.87 2.25
CA PRO A 129 22.70 -2.44 2.44
C PRO A 129 22.87 -1.70 1.10
N LEU A 130 22.31 -0.49 1.02
CA LEU A 130 22.43 0.41 -0.11
C LEU A 130 23.56 1.42 0.12
N CYS A 131 24.47 1.51 -0.84
CA CYS A 131 25.48 2.56 -0.90
C CYS A 131 25.27 3.39 -2.16
N CYS A 132 25.22 4.71 -1.98
CA CYS A 132 25.04 5.68 -3.05
C CYS A 132 26.18 6.68 -3.02
N GLU A 133 26.71 7.00 -4.19
CA GLU A 133 27.66 8.08 -4.38
C GLU A 133 27.32 8.79 -5.69
N GLU A 134 27.14 10.11 -5.63
CA GLU A 134 26.75 10.93 -6.79
C GLU A 134 25.50 10.39 -7.51
N SER A 135 24.48 10.01 -6.73
CA SER A 135 23.21 9.44 -7.20
C SER A 135 23.31 8.06 -7.87
N LYS A 136 24.48 7.42 -7.87
CA LYS A 136 24.68 6.07 -8.43
C LYS A 136 24.82 5.03 -7.33
N VAL A 137 24.29 3.84 -7.60
CA VAL A 137 24.46 2.67 -6.73
C VAL A 137 25.91 2.20 -6.82
N LYS A 138 26.53 1.94 -5.67
CA LYS A 138 27.84 1.31 -5.56
C LYS A 138 27.80 0.13 -4.59
N PRO A 139 28.75 -0.81 -4.69
CA PRO A 139 28.92 -1.87 -3.70
C PRO A 139 29.17 -1.28 -2.31
N CYS A 140 28.57 -1.86 -1.27
CA CYS A 140 28.89 -1.50 0.10
C CYS A 140 30.10 -2.30 0.62
N PRO A 141 30.99 -1.68 1.41
CA PRO A 141 32.18 -2.35 1.98
C PRO A 141 31.85 -3.60 2.81
N SER A 142 30.70 -3.61 3.48
CA SER A 142 30.18 -4.75 4.24
C SER A 142 29.86 -5.98 3.38
N VAL A 143 29.55 -5.81 2.10
CA VAL A 143 29.20 -6.92 1.19
C VAL A 143 30.47 -7.51 0.55
N GLU A 144 31.47 -6.69 0.26
CA GLU A 144 32.73 -7.12 -0.38
C GLU A 144 33.56 -8.08 0.49
N LYS A 145 33.47 -7.98 1.82
CA LYS A 145 34.25 -8.81 2.76
C LYS A 145 33.84 -10.29 2.81
N THR A 146 32.71 -10.67 2.19
CA THR A 146 32.19 -12.05 2.23
C THR A 146 32.79 -12.94 1.14
N ASN A 147 33.40 -12.36 0.09
CA ASN A 147 33.89 -13.13 -1.06
C ASN A 147 35.38 -13.52 -0.99
N THR A 148 36.10 -13.15 0.07
CA THR A 148 37.57 -13.28 0.12
C THR A 148 38.08 -14.39 1.04
N THR A 149 37.22 -15.31 1.50
CA THR A 149 37.65 -16.41 2.41
C THR A 149 37.62 -17.82 1.80
N ASP A 150 37.21 -17.99 0.53
CA ASP A 150 37.22 -19.30 -0.15
C ASP A 150 38.37 -19.44 -1.16
N THR A 151 39.58 -19.10 -0.75
CA THR A 151 40.79 -19.65 -1.37
C THR A 151 41.66 -20.23 -0.27
N VAL A 152 41.25 -21.40 0.24
CA VAL A 152 42.18 -22.31 0.92
C VAL A 152 43.15 -22.81 -0.14
N ASP A 153 44.31 -22.15 -0.19
CA ASP A 153 45.54 -22.63 -0.82
C ASP A 153 45.81 -24.07 -0.36
N ALA A 154 45.50 -25.04 -1.21
CA ALA A 154 46.03 -26.40 -1.09
C ALA A 154 47.50 -26.39 -1.53
N LYS A 155 48.36 -25.77 -0.72
CA LYS A 155 49.81 -25.84 -0.88
C LYS A 155 50.38 -27.01 -0.09
N THR A 156 50.76 -28.04 -0.85
CA THR A 156 52.01 -28.83 -0.71
C THR A 156 52.32 -29.50 0.64
N VAL A 157 52.07 -30.81 0.73
CA VAL A 157 52.80 -31.85 1.50
C VAL A 157 52.39 -33.18 0.84
N MET A 158 53.20 -34.13 0.34
CA MET A 158 54.60 -34.55 0.40
C MET A 158 54.91 -35.31 -0.90
#